data_AF-A0A061JJH6-F1
#
_entry.id   AF-A0A061JJH6-F1
#
_cell.length_a   1.000
_cell.length_b   1.000
_cell.length_c   1.000
_cell.angle_alpha   90.00
_cell.angle_beta   90.00
_cell.angle_gamma   90.00
#
_symmetry.space_group_name_H-M   'P 1'
#
loop_
_entity.id
_entity.type
_entity.pdbx_description
1 polymer ?
#
loop_
_entity_poly.entity_id
_entity_poly.type
_entity_poly.pdbx_seq_one_letter_code
_entity_poly.pdbx_strand_id
1 'polypeptide(L)' 'MSTKLGAIHYAAASEPKELVIIPGASHVDLYDQPDKIPFDRITQFFGKNL' A
#
# COMPACT_ATOMS: atom_id res chain seq x y z
N MET A 1 13.86 -3.65 -5.32
CA MET A 1 14.14 -2.20 -5.19
C MET A 1 12.94 -1.41 -4.65
N SER A 2 11.73 -1.59 -5.20
CA SER A 2 10.53 -0.82 -4.79
C SER A 2 10.17 -0.93 -3.30
N THR A 3 10.21 -2.13 -2.71
CA THR A 3 9.87 -2.36 -1.29
C THR A 3 10.80 -1.63 -0.32
N LYS A 4 12.07 -1.42 -0.70
CA LYS A 4 13.06 -0.75 0.15
C LYS A 4 12.75 0.75 0.30
N LEU A 5 12.20 1.37 -0.74
CA LEU A 5 11.79 2.77 -0.68
C LEU A 5 10.55 2.95 0.23
N GLY A 6 9.57 2.06 0.10
CA GLY A 6 8.38 2.08 0.97
C GLY A 6 8.71 1.93 2.46
N ALA A 7 9.66 1.05 2.80
CA ALA A 7 10.08 0.84 4.18
C ALA A 7 10.74 2.07 4.82
N ILE A 8 11.49 2.87 4.05
CA ILE A 8 12.12 4.10 4.55
C ILE A 8 11.06 5.15 4.93
N HIS A 9 10.06 5.36 4.06
CA HIS A 9 8.97 6.29 4.34
C HIS A 9 8.12 5.82 5.51
N TYR A 10 7.82 4.52 5.57
CA TYR A 10 7.11 3.93 6.70
C TYR A 10 7.87 4.16 8.01
N ALA A 11 9.18 3.92 8.06
CA ALA A 11 9.97 4.16 9.26
C ALA A 11 9.94 5.64 9.71
N ALA A 12 9.95 6.58 8.77
CA ALA A 12 10.00 8.01 9.04
C ALA A 12 8.65 8.64 9.45
N ALA A 13 7.51 8.04 9.10
CA ALA A 13 6.18 8.59 9.44
C ALA A 13 5.87 8.44 10.96
N SER A 14 4.98 9.25 11.51
CA SER A 14 4.45 9.06 12.87
C SER A 14 3.25 8.09 12.87
N GLU A 15 2.97 7.45 14.00
CA GLU A 15 1.75 6.66 14.16
C GLU A 15 0.50 7.57 14.22
N PRO A 16 -0.67 7.08 13.75
CA PRO A 16 -0.93 5.75 13.19
C PRO A 16 -0.56 5.65 11.70
N LYS A 17 0.20 4.61 11.32
CA LYS A 17 0.62 4.34 9.93
C LYS A 17 0.59 2.86 9.58
N GLU A 18 0.44 2.55 8.30
CA GLU A 18 0.42 1.18 7.80
C GLU A 18 1.23 1.04 6.51
N LEU A 19 1.99 -0.05 6.35
CA LEU A 19 2.66 -0.45 5.12
C LEU A 19 2.05 -1.74 4.58
N VAL A 20 1.55 -1.69 3.35
CA VAL A 20 0.93 -2.85 2.67
C VAL A 20 1.85 -3.32 1.55
N ILE A 21 2.32 -4.57 1.64
CA ILE A 21 3.16 -5.20 0.62
C ILE A 21 2.30 -6.19 -0.16
N ILE A 22 2.22 -6.04 -1.48
CA ILE A 22 1.53 -6.97 -2.38
C ILE A 22 2.58 -7.93 -2.97
N PRO A 23 2.66 -9.20 -2.51
CA PRO A 23 3.68 -10.13 -2.96
C PRO A 23 3.51 -10.44 -4.45
N GLY A 24 4.62 -10.44 -5.20
CA GLY A 24 4.60 -10.71 -6.64
C GLY A 24 4.09 -9.56 -7.51
N ALA A 25 3.72 -8.41 -6.93
CA ALA A 25 3.39 -7.21 -7.71
C ALA A 25 4.65 -6.43 -8.10
N SER A 26 4.73 -6.08 -9.38
CA SER A 26 5.62 -5.06 -9.95
C SER A 26 5.08 -3.66 -9.67
N HIS A 27 5.92 -2.62 -9.87
CA HIS A 27 5.50 -1.22 -9.73
C HIS A 27 4.29 -0.87 -10.60
N VAL A 28 4.23 -1.40 -11.83
CA VAL A 28 3.16 -1.07 -12.78
C VAL A 28 1.90 -1.90 -12.58
N ASP A 29 1.99 -3.02 -11.86
CA ASP A 29 0.84 -3.92 -11.68
C ASP A 29 -0.31 -3.26 -10.91
N LEU A 30 -0.01 -2.29 -10.05
CA LEU A 30 -1.01 -1.59 -9.27
C LEU A 30 -1.71 -0.44 -10.03
N TYR A 31 -1.39 -0.25 -11.32
CA TYR A 31 -2.09 0.72 -12.17
C TYR A 31 -3.34 0.14 -12.82
N ASP A 32 -3.29 -1.11 -13.32
CA ASP A 32 -4.31 -1.65 -14.23
C ASP A 32 -4.67 -3.13 -14.02
N GLN A 33 -4.03 -3.84 -13.09
CA GLN A 33 -4.41 -5.23 -12.76
C GLN A 33 -5.35 -5.25 -11.55
N PRO A 34 -6.68 -5.31 -11.76
CA PRO A 34 -7.66 -5.17 -10.68
C PRO A 34 -7.49 -6.23 -9.59
N ASP A 35 -7.05 -7.44 -9.95
CA ASP A 35 -6.84 -8.54 -9.02
C ASP A 35 -5.66 -8.32 -8.06
N LYS A 36 -4.75 -7.39 -8.38
CA LYS A 36 -3.60 -7.05 -7.54
C LYS A 36 -3.81 -5.77 -6.73
N ILE A 37 -4.76 -4.92 -7.11
CA ILE A 37 -5.04 -3.67 -6.42
C ILE A 37 -5.90 -3.97 -5.18
N PRO A 38 -5.45 -3.62 -3.96
CA PRO A 38 -6.17 -3.93 -2.72
C PRO A 38 -7.32 -2.95 -2.46
N PHE A 39 -8.30 -2.85 -3.38
CA PHE A 39 -9.42 -1.89 -3.30
C PHE A 39 -10.21 -2.01 -2.00
N ASP A 40 -10.51 -3.21 -1.53
CA ASP A 40 -11.27 -3.42 -0.30
C ASP A 40 -10.57 -2.81 0.92
N ARG A 41 -9.24 -2.93 0.99
CA ARG A 41 -8.45 -2.35 2.08
C ARG A 41 -8.44 -0.83 2.02
N ILE A 42 -8.32 -0.25 0.82
CA ILE A 42 -8.38 1.21 0.62
C ILE A 42 -9.75 1.73 1.05
N THR A 43 -10.83 1.09 0.61
CA THR A 43 -12.21 1.43 1.01
C THR A 43 -12.38 1.33 2.52
N GLN A 44 -11.90 0.25 3.15
CA GLN A 44 -11.99 0.07 4.60
C GLN A 44 -11.17 1.13 5.36
N PHE A 45 -9.99 1.51 4.86
CA PHE A 45 -9.16 2.53 5.47
C PHE A 45 -9.87 3.88 5.50
N PHE A 46 -10.41 4.31 4.36
CA PHE A 46 -11.13 5.57 4.28
C PHE A 46 -12.45 5.55 5.05
N GLY A 47 -13.19 4.44 5.04
CA GLY A 47 -14.41 4.30 5.83
C GLY A 47 -14.20 4.35 7.35
N LYS A 48 -12.96 4.17 7.83
CA LYS A 48 -12.60 4.28 9.26
C LYS A 48 -12.02 5.64 9.65
N ASN A 49 -11.44 6.38 8.70
CA ASN A 49 -10.59 7.55 8.99
C ASN A 49 -11.08 8.87 8.35
N LEU A 50 -12.12 8.82 7.52
CA LEU A 50 -12.85 10.01 7.04
C LEU A 50 -14.18 10.12 7.78
#